data_AF-A0A838RKF9-F1
#
_entry.id   AF-A0A838RKF9-F1
#
_cell.length_a   1.000
_cell.length_b   1.000
_cell.length_c   1.000
_cell.angle_alpha   90.00
_cell.angle_beta   90.00
_cell.angle_gamma   90.00
#
_symmetry.space_group_name_H-M   'P 1'
#
loop_
_entity.id
_entity.type
_entity.pdbx_description
1 polymer ?
#
loop_
_entity_poly.entity_id
_entity_poly.type
_entity_poly.pdbx_seq_one_letter_code
_entity_poly.pdbx_strand_id
1 'polypeptide(L)' 'MFTFKEGRVIYLHCLAGIGRTGTVLGCHFVRHGLSGEEALHLIVKRRWGNPYADMTSPETNAQRDFVRQWQPGR' A
#
# COMPACT_ATOMS: atom_id res chain seq x y z
N MET A 1 8.74 -3.30 -5.87
CA MET A 1 9.97 -3.16 -5.06
C MET A 1 10.03 -1.72 -4.54
N PHE A 2 10.15 -1.53 -3.23
CA PHE A 2 10.32 -0.22 -2.59
C PHE A 2 11.76 -0.08 -2.13
N THR A 3 12.40 1.01 -2.53
CA THR A 3 13.76 1.35 -2.08
C THR A 3 13.61 2.38 -0.96
N PHE A 4 14.08 2.02 0.24
CA PHE A 4 14.06 2.92 1.39
C PHE A 4 15.22 3.90 1.32
N LYS A 5 15.16 4.97 2.13
CA LYS A 5 16.08 6.13 2.15
C LYS A 5 17.58 5.78 2.26
N GLU A 6 17.93 4.52 2.54
CA GLU A 6 19.30 4.01 2.67
C GLU A 6 19.64 2.90 1.64
N GLY A 7 18.87 2.80 0.55
CA GLY A 7 19.10 1.77 -0.48
C GLY A 7 18.63 0.36 -0.09
N ARG A 8 17.99 0.21 1.08
CA ARG A 8 17.48 -1.08 1.56
C ARG A 8 16.18 -1.46 0.86
N VAL A 9 16.07 -2.73 0.46
CA VAL A 9 14.84 -3.33 -0.07
C VAL A 9 14.08 -3.97 1.08
N ILE A 10 12.80 -3.60 1.24
CA ILE A 10 11.92 -4.26 2.21
C ILE A 10 10.99 -5.23 1.48
N TYR A 11 10.95 -6.46 1.98
CA TYR A 11 9.96 -7.45 1.61
C TYR A 11 8.83 -7.44 2.63
N LEU A 12 7.61 -7.15 2.18
CA LEU A 12 6.41 -7.11 3.00
C LEU A 12 5.40 -8.08 2.41
N HIS A 13 4.88 -8.99 3.23
CA HIS A 13 3.86 -9.95 2.81
C HIS A 13 2.78 -10.11 3.87
N CYS A 14 1.68 -10.72 3.46
CA CYS A 14 0.70 -11.33 4.35
C CYS A 14 0.45 -12.76 3.85
N LEU A 15 -0.74 -13.33 4.05
CA LEU A 15 -1.06 -14.64 3.47
C LEU A 15 -1.10 -14.59 1.94
N ALA A 16 -1.91 -13.70 1.36
CA ALA A 16 -2.06 -13.55 -0.09
C ALA A 16 -1.26 -12.37 -0.68
N GLY A 17 -0.68 -11.50 0.16
CA GLY A 17 -0.04 -10.26 -0.30
C GLY A 17 -1.02 -9.17 -0.79
N ILE A 18 -2.30 -9.25 -0.40
CA ILE A 18 -3.37 -8.37 -0.91
C ILE A 18 -3.83 -7.38 0.16
N GLY A 19 -4.70 -7.79 1.09
CA GLY A 19 -5.33 -6.86 2.04
C GLY A 19 -4.38 -6.12 2.97
N ARG A 20 -3.78 -6.82 3.93
CA ARG A 20 -2.86 -6.22 4.93
C ARG A 20 -1.61 -5.62 4.31
N THR A 21 -1.05 -6.28 3.29
CA THR A 21 0.10 -5.76 2.53
C THR A 21 -0.25 -4.43 1.86
N GLY A 22 -1.36 -4.36 1.12
CA GLY A 22 -1.84 -3.12 0.53
C GLY A 22 -2.09 -2.03 1.59
N THR A 23 -2.66 -2.39 2.73
CA THR A 23 -2.96 -1.44 3.81
C THR A 23 -1.68 -0.78 4.34
N VAL A 24 -0.66 -1.58 4.65
CA VAL A 24 0.62 -1.08 5.16
C VAL A 24 1.36 -0.26 4.10
N LEU A 25 1.33 -0.69 2.83
CA LEU A 25 1.90 0.09 1.73
C LEU A 25 1.20 1.44 1.56
N GLY A 26 -0.14 1.47 1.69
CA GLY A 26 -0.93 2.69 1.64
C GLY A 26 -0.49 3.68 2.72
N CYS A 27 -0.42 3.23 3.96
CA CYS A 27 0.06 4.06 5.08
C CYS A 27 1.51 4.52 4.88
N HIS A 28 2.37 3.64 4.36
CA HIS A 28 3.76 3.99 4.05
C HIS A 28 3.83 5.11 3.00
N PHE A 29 3.04 5.06 1.94
CA PHE A 29 2.97 6.12 0.94
C PHE A 29 2.44 7.43 1.52
N VAL A 30 1.40 7.37 2.35
CA VAL A 30 0.88 8.56 3.03
C VAL A 30 1.94 9.20 3.92
N ARG A 31 2.72 8.39 4.65
CA ARG A 31 3.85 8.87 5.45
C ARG A 31 4.90 9.62 4.62
N HIS A 32 5.01 9.31 3.33
CA HIS A 32 5.98 9.92 2.43
C HIS A 32 5.36 11.01 1.53
N GLY A 33 4.20 11.55 1.92
CA GLY A 33 3.66 12.79 1.36
C GLY A 33 2.54 12.62 0.33
N LEU A 34 2.06 11.39 0.10
CA LEU A 34 0.87 11.16 -0.73
C LEU A 34 -0.40 11.33 0.12
N SER A 35 -1.50 11.74 -0.50
CA SER A 35 -2.82 11.56 0.10
C SER A 35 -3.20 10.07 0.12
N GLY A 36 -4.18 9.70 0.94
CA GLY A 36 -4.64 8.32 0.99
C GLY A 36 -5.22 7.82 -0.34
N GLU A 37 -5.90 8.67 -1.12
CA GLU A 37 -6.38 8.28 -2.45
C GLU A 37 -5.23 8.08 -3.45
N GLU A 38 -4.23 8.97 -3.45
CA GLU A 38 -3.06 8.81 -4.31
C GLU A 38 -2.27 7.54 -3.94
N ALA A 39 -2.18 7.22 -2.64
CA ALA A 39 -1.57 5.98 -2.17
C ALA A 39 -2.32 4.74 -2.69
N LEU A 40 -3.65 4.73 -2.64
CA LEU A 40 -4.47 3.63 -3.16
C LEU A 40 -4.29 3.46 -4.68
N HIS A 41 -4.30 4.55 -5.44
CA HIS A 41 -4.03 4.52 -6.88
C HIS A 41 -2.62 4.00 -7.19
N LEU A 42 -1.62 4.41 -6.40
CA LEU A 42 -0.25 3.95 -6.59
C LEU A 42 -0.12 2.44 -6.34
N ILE A 43 -0.84 1.88 -5.36
CA ILE A 43 -0.87 0.42 -5.11
C ILE A 43 -1.35 -0.32 -6.35
N VAL A 44 -2.46 0.11 -6.95
CA VAL A 44 -3.03 -0.50 -8.17
C VAL A 44 -1.99 -0.45 -9.30
N LYS A 45 -1.42 0.73 -9.56
CA LYS A 45 -0.42 0.92 -10.64
C LYS A 45 0.80 0.02 -10.44
N ARG A 46 1.29 -0.14 -9.21
CA ARG A 46 2.51 -0.92 -8.91
C ARG A 46 2.27 -2.43 -8.88
N ARG A 47 1.01 -2.88 -8.79
CA ARG A 47 0.63 -4.29 -8.89
C ARG A 47 0.40 -4.76 -10.33
N TRP A 48 0.44 -3.86 -11.31
CA TRP A 48 0.30 -4.23 -12.72
C TRP A 48 1.28 -5.34 -13.11
N GLY A 49 0.78 -6.38 -13.77
CA GLY A 49 1.58 -7.53 -14.22
C GLY A 49 1.84 -8.59 -13.15
N ASN A 50 1.35 -8.39 -11.91
CA ASN A 50 1.29 -9.43 -10.90
C ASN A 50 0.11 -10.38 -11.18
N PRO A 51 0.19 -11.69 -10.89
CA PRO A 51 -0.93 -12.63 -11.00
C PRO A 51 -2.22 -12.21 -10.28
N TYR A 52 -2.12 -11.36 -9.26
CA TYR A 52 -3.25 -10.84 -8.48
C TYR A 52 -3.55 -9.36 -8.79
N ALA A 53 -3.12 -8.85 -9.96
CA ALA A 53 -3.31 -7.45 -10.33
C ALA A 53 -4.80 -7.04 -10.37
N ASP A 54 -5.67 -7.96 -10.80
CA ASP A 54 -7.11 -7.73 -10.93
C ASP A 54 -7.84 -7.72 -9.56
N MET A 55 -7.16 -8.18 -8.51
CA MET A 55 -7.72 -8.15 -7.15
C MET A 55 -7.50 -6.79 -6.51
N THR A 56 -8.57 -6.24 -5.93
CA THR A 56 -8.53 -4.97 -5.21
C THR A 56 -7.62 -5.07 -3.99
N SER A 57 -6.79 -4.05 -3.78
CA SER A 57 -5.80 -3.99 -2.70
C SER A 57 -5.67 -2.55 -2.19
N PRO A 58 -5.89 -2.26 -0.91
CA PRO A 58 -6.38 -3.17 0.15
C PRO A 58 -7.72 -3.83 -0.20
N GLU A 59 -7.99 -4.99 0.39
CA GLU A 59 -9.05 -5.91 -0.05
C GLU A 59 -10.45 -5.45 0.35
N THR A 60 -10.58 -4.81 1.51
CA THR A 60 -11.87 -4.37 2.05
C THR A 60 -12.00 -2.85 2.05
N ASN A 61 -13.24 -2.35 1.99
CA ASN A 61 -13.51 -0.91 2.12
C ASN A 61 -12.98 -0.36 3.44
N ALA A 62 -13.14 -1.09 4.55
CA ALA A 62 -12.61 -0.68 5.85
C ALA A 62 -11.08 -0.48 5.84
N GLN A 63 -10.33 -1.32 5.14
CA GLN A 63 -8.88 -1.14 4.98
C GLN A 63 -8.54 0.08 4.11
N ARG A 64 -9.33 0.33 3.06
CA ARG A 64 -9.15 1.49 2.18
C ARG A 64 -9.48 2.80 2.91
N ASP A 65 -10.55 2.80 3.69
CA ASP A 65 -10.97 3.94 4.51
C ASP A 65 -9.96 4.22 5.62
N PHE A 66 -9.38 3.16 6.21
CA PHE A 66 -8.25 3.29 7.09
C PHE A 66 -7.08 4.02 6.40
N VAL A 67 -6.68 3.61 5.20
CA VAL A 67 -5.59 4.29 4.44
C VAL A 67 -5.93 5.74 4.11
N ARG A 68 -7.19 6.03 3.74
CA ARG A 68 -7.67 7.40 3.44
C ARG A 68 -7.54 8.34 4.63
N GLN A 69 -7.84 7.83 5.81
CA GLN A 69 -7.90 8.60 7.05
C GLN A 69 -6.58 8.55 7.84
N TRP A 70 -5.66 7.66 7.46
CA TRP A 70 -4.42 7.43 8.19
C TRP A 70 -3.55 8.68 8.20
N GLN A 71 -3.01 9.00 9.38
CA GLN A 71 -2.04 10.08 9.57
C GLN A 71 -0.75 9.52 10.17
N PRO A 72 0.41 10.07 9.81
CA PRO A 72 1.66 9.71 10.45
C PRO A 72 1.60 10.00 11.95
N GLY A 73 1.85 8.99 12.77
CA GLY A 73 2.13 9.21 14.20
C GLY A 73 3.35 10.12 14.39
N ARG A 74 3.34 10.87 15.51
CA ARG A 74 4.46 11.73 15.97
C ARG A 74 5.76 10.95 16.09
#